data_AF-A0A3C0DWP3-F1
#
_entry.id   AF-A0A3C0DWP3-F1
#
_cell.length_a   1.000
_cell.length_b   1.000
_cell.length_c   1.000
_cell.angle_alpha   90.00
_cell.angle_beta   90.00
_cell.angle_gamma   90.00
#
_symmetry.space_group_name_H-M   'P 1'
#
loop_
_entity.id
_entity.type
_entity.pdbx_description
1 polymer ?
#
loop_
_entity_poly.entity_id
_entity_poly.type
_entity_poly.pdbx_seq_one_letter_code
_entity_poly.pdbx_strand_id
1 'polypeptide(L)' 'EVLRALPQTASNVMQFVTEEGSRVTVRPSGTEPKIKCYASVSSSWTDDVSHDEMMNRLQRRVEAHFQALGVR' A
#
# COMPACT_ATOMS: atom_id res chain seq x y z
N GLU A 1 -3.44 -18.45 -5.03
CA GLU A 1 -3.66 -18.01 -6.42
C GLU A 1 -2.73 -16.86 -6.70
N VAL A 2 -2.01 -16.87 -7.82
CA VAL A 2 -0.80 -16.06 -8.02
C VAL A 2 -1.15 -14.71 -8.66
N LEU A 3 -0.52 -13.64 -8.16
CA LEU A 3 -0.65 -12.25 -8.62
C LEU A 3 -0.73 -12.11 -10.15
N ARG A 4 -1.71 -11.34 -10.65
CA ARG A 4 -1.80 -10.97 -12.07
C ARG A 4 -1.20 -9.58 -12.31
N ALA A 5 -0.26 -9.50 -13.24
CA ALA A 5 0.26 -8.24 -13.74
C ALA A 5 -0.75 -7.57 -14.70
N LEU A 6 -1.03 -6.29 -14.50
CA LEU A 6 -1.82 -5.48 -15.43
C LEU A 6 -0.90 -4.82 -16.48
N PRO A 7 -1.37 -4.60 -17.72
CA PRO A 7 -0.59 -3.90 -18.74
C PRO A 7 -0.27 -2.47 -18.27
N GLN A 8 1.01 -2.11 -18.21
CA GLN A 8 1.46 -0.76 -17.91
C GLN A 8 2.31 -0.23 -19.06
N THR A 9 2.07 1.03 -19.46
CA THR A 9 2.98 1.82 -20.29
C THR A 9 4.35 1.93 -19.62
N ALA A 10 5.41 2.27 -20.37
CA ALA A 10 6.76 2.48 -19.85
C ALA A 10 6.76 3.57 -18.77
N SER A 11 6.47 3.16 -17.55
CA SER A 11 6.26 4.02 -16.41
C SER A 11 7.23 3.54 -15.35
N ASN A 12 7.96 4.48 -14.76
CA ASN A 12 8.84 4.24 -13.63
C ASN A 12 8.03 3.98 -12.36
N VAL A 13 6.90 3.27 -12.45
CA VAL A 13 5.99 3.00 -11.35
C VAL A 13 5.73 1.51 -11.26
N MET A 14 5.78 0.99 -10.05
CA MET A 14 5.29 -0.33 -9.72
C MET A 14 4.05 -0.14 -8.86
N GLN A 15 2.94 -0.75 -9.22
CA GLN A 15 1.71 -0.71 -8.45
C GLN A 15 1.25 -2.12 -8.12
N PHE A 16 1.01 -2.37 -6.84
CA PHE A 16 0.46 -3.60 -6.30
C PHE A 16 -0.94 -3.34 -5.78
N VAL A 17 -1.82 -4.31 -6.00
CA VAL A 17 -3.19 -4.30 -5.46
C VAL A 17 -3.41 -5.63 -4.78
N THR A 18 -3.83 -5.61 -3.52
CA THR A 18 -4.16 -6.84 -2.77
C THR A 18 -5.62 -7.24 -3.01
N GLU A 19 -5.96 -8.49 -2.72
CA GLU A 19 -7.34 -8.98 -2.80
C GLU A 19 -8.30 -8.18 -1.89
N GLU A 20 -7.80 -7.71 -0.74
CA GLU A 20 -8.54 -6.81 0.16
C GLU A 20 -8.60 -5.35 -0.33
N GLY A 21 -8.17 -5.06 -1.56
CA GLY A 21 -8.25 -3.73 -2.17
C GLY A 21 -7.21 -2.72 -1.69
N SER A 22 -6.20 -3.13 -0.90
CA SER A 22 -5.08 -2.22 -0.58
C SER A 22 -4.28 -1.91 -1.83
N ARG A 23 -3.76 -0.69 -1.95
CA ARG A 23 -2.93 -0.25 -3.08
C ARG A 23 -1.58 0.22 -2.59
N VAL A 24 -0.51 -0.29 -3.17
CA VAL A 24 0.85 0.12 -2.86
C VAL A 24 1.57 0.54 -4.14
N THR A 25 2.14 1.73 -4.14
CA THR A 25 2.79 2.32 -5.31
C THR A 25 4.23 2.68 -4.98
N VAL A 26 5.17 2.20 -5.78
CA VAL A 26 6.61 2.44 -5.64
C VAL A 26 7.12 3.12 -6.90
N ARG A 27 7.86 4.22 -6.76
CA ARG A 27 8.47 4.94 -7.89
C ARG A 27 9.77 5.62 -7.50
N PRO A 28 10.73 5.80 -8.43
CA PRO A 28 11.83 6.73 -8.21
C PRO A 28 11.27 8.16 -8.18
N SER A 29 11.81 8.97 -7.26
CA SER A 29 11.60 10.40 -7.24
C SER A 29 12.29 11.04 -8.44
N GLY A 30 11.67 12.05 -9.04
CA GLY A 30 12.27 12.80 -10.15
C GLY A 30 13.26 13.89 -9.71
N THR A 31 13.23 14.30 -8.44
CA THR A 31 13.99 15.45 -7.93
C THR A 31 14.97 15.09 -6.82
N GLU A 32 14.89 13.89 -6.26
CA GLU A 32 15.74 13.46 -5.14
C GLU A 32 16.20 12.02 -5.39
N PRO A 33 17.38 11.61 -4.89
CA PRO A 33 17.86 10.23 -4.99
C PRO A 33 17.13 9.31 -3.99
N LYS A 34 15.81 9.21 -4.11
CA LYS A 34 14.95 8.43 -3.21
C LYS A 34 13.89 7.65 -4.00
N ILE A 35 13.47 6.52 -3.43
CA ILE A 35 12.27 5.81 -3.85
C ILE A 35 11.08 6.30 -3.00
N LYS A 36 9.99 6.71 -3.65
CA LYS A 36 8.74 7.09 -2.97
C LYS A 36 7.82 5.87 -2.94
N CYS A 37 7.42 5.50 -1.74
CA CYS A 37 6.46 4.43 -1.47
C CYS A 37 5.17 5.04 -0.93
N TYR A 38 4.04 4.71 -1.56
CA TYR A 38 2.71 5.13 -1.15
C TYR A 38 1.91 3.88 -0.81
N ALA A 39 1.17 3.90 0.30
CA ALA A 39 0.23 2.85 0.66
C ALA A 39 -1.15 3.45 0.92
N SER A 40 -2.17 2.80 0.39
CA SER A 40 -3.58 3.10 0.64
C SER A 40 -4.25 1.84 1.16
N VAL A 41 -4.84 1.94 2.33
CA VAL A 41 -5.56 0.86 3.02
C VAL A 41 -6.96 1.37 3.39
N SER A 42 -7.93 0.48 3.36
CA SER A 42 -9.30 0.79 3.76
C SER A 42 -9.92 -0.43 4.43
N SER A 43 -10.85 -0.20 5.35
CA SER A 43 -11.62 -1.26 6.00
C SER A 43 -13.07 -0.80 6.09
N SER A 44 -14.00 -1.73 6.05
CA SER A 44 -15.36 -1.46 6.53
C SER A 44 -15.28 -1.05 8.00
N TRP A 45 -16.07 -0.05 8.37
CA TRP A 45 -16.16 0.45 9.73
C TRP A 45 -17.61 0.40 10.19
N THR A 46 -17.82 -0.29 11.30
CA THR A 46 -19.07 -0.38 12.04
C THR A 46 -18.89 0.35 13.37
N ASP A 47 -19.96 0.96 13.90
CA ASP A 47 -19.90 1.86 15.07
C ASP A 47 -19.54 1.16 16.39
N ASP A 48 -19.32 -0.16 16.38
CA ASP A 48 -18.86 -0.97 17.50
C ASP A 48 -17.34 -0.89 17.72
N VAL A 49 -16.58 -0.38 16.74
CA VAL A 49 -15.13 -0.21 16.84
C VAL A 49 -14.78 1.26 17.02
N SER A 50 -13.96 1.58 18.03
CA SER A 50 -13.49 2.94 18.25
C SER A 50 -12.64 3.44 17.07
N HIS A 51 -12.66 4.75 16.83
CA HIS A 51 -11.81 5.37 15.81
C HIS A 51 -10.33 4.99 15.99
N ASP A 52 -9.82 5.04 17.21
CA ASP A 52 -8.42 4.75 17.51
C ASP A 52 -8.06 3.28 17.24
N GLU A 53 -8.97 2.36 17.55
CA GLU A 53 -8.77 0.94 17.24
C GLU A 53 -8.76 0.70 15.72
N MET A 54 -9.68 1.33 14.98
CA MET A 54 -9.71 1.26 13.51
C MET A 54 -8.43 1.84 12.90
N MET A 55 -8.00 3.01 13.37
CA MET A 55 -6.75 3.64 12.90
C MET A 55 -5.53 2.77 13.18
N ASN A 56 -5.44 2.18 14.38
CA ASN A 56 -4.37 1.23 14.71
C ASN A 56 -4.38 0.01 13.79
N ARG A 57 -5.57 -0.50 13.43
CA ARG A 57 -5.69 -1.62 12.48
C ARG A 57 -5.19 -1.23 11.08
N LEU A 58 -5.56 -0.05 10.59
CA LEU A 58 -5.12 0.44 9.28
C LEU A 58 -3.61 0.71 9.27
N GLN A 59 -3.07 1.31 10.32
CA GLN A 59 -1.64 1.59 10.47
C GLN A 59 -0.81 0.30 10.43
N ARG A 60 -1.23 -0.74 11.17
CA ARG A 60 -0.58 -2.06 11.11
C ARG A 60 -0.55 -2.66 9.70
N ARG A 61 -1.60 -2.43 8.90
CA ARG A 61 -1.62 -2.89 7.50
C ARG A 61 -0.63 -2.12 6.63
N VAL A 62 -0.51 -0.80 6.82
CA VAL A 62 0.51 0.00 6.12
C VAL A 62 1.92 -0.49 6.44
N GLU A 63 2.20 -0.73 7.73
CA GLU A 63 3.49 -1.25 8.18
C GLU A 63 3.80 -2.63 7.58
N ALA A 64 2.82 -3.53 7.58
CA ALA A 64 2.97 -4.85 6.98
C ALA A 64 3.27 -4.76 5.46
N HIS A 65 2.61 -3.86 4.73
CA HIS A 65 2.88 -3.65 3.30
C HIS A 65 4.29 -3.12 3.05
N PHE A 66 4.76 -2.16 3.85
CA PHE A 66 6.10 -1.62 3.73
C PHE A 66 7.17 -2.65 4.10
N GLN A 67 6.95 -3.42 5.17
CA GLN A 67 7.82 -4.53 5.54
C GLN A 67 7.91 -5.58 4.41
N ALA A 68 6.78 -5.93 3.79
CA ALA A 68 6.73 -6.87 2.66
C ALA A 68 7.46 -6.35 1.42
N LEU A 69 7.47 -5.03 1.20
CA LEU A 69 8.28 -4.38 0.17
C LEU A 69 9.78 -4.27 0.52
N GLY A 70 10.18 -4.65 1.74
CA GLY A 70 11.54 -4.49 2.23
C GLY A 70 11.90 -3.05 2.62
N VAL A 71 10.91 -2.17 2.77
CA VAL A 71 11.08 -0.84 3.34
C VAL A 71 11.16 -0.99 4.86
N ARG A 72 12.28 -0.57 5.44
CA ARG A 72 12.55 -0.63 6.88
C ARG A 72 12.54 0.77 7.49
#